data_AF-A0A925SB70-F1
#
_entry.id   AF-A0A925SB70-F1
#
_cell.length_a   1.000
_cell.length_b   1.000
_cell.length_c   1.000
_cell.angle_alpha   90.00
_cell.angle_beta   90.00
_cell.angle_gamma   90.00
#
_symmetry.space_group_name_H-M   'P 1'
#
loop_
_entity.id
_entity.type
_entity.pdbx_description
1 polymer ?
#
loop_
_entity_poly.entity_id
_entity_poly.type
_entity_poly.pdbx_seq_one_letter_code
_entity_poly.pdbx_strand_id
1 'polypeptide(L)' 'MTPTTIEILASVLFGAAIVHTFCVKQFAHWAHQSPKGSMREHLLHFLAETEVVFGLWAAVLFLGVVVVDKSIGAAT' A
#
# COMPACT_ATOMS: atom_id res chain seq x y z
N MET A 1 -23.99 5.09 15.31
CA MET A 1 -22.52 5.22 15.38
C MET A 1 -22.07 5.78 14.04
N THR A 2 -21.68 7.05 13.97
CA THR A 2 -21.14 7.65 12.75
C THR A 2 -19.67 7.28 12.66
N PRO A 3 -19.20 6.63 11.57
CA PRO A 3 -17.81 6.23 11.45
C PRO A 3 -16.90 7.46 11.45
N THR A 4 -15.80 7.37 12.19
CA THR A 4 -14.77 8.42 12.24
C THR A 4 -14.00 8.48 10.93
N THR A 5 -13.45 9.64 10.59
CA THR A 5 -12.63 9.84 9.39
C THR A 5 -11.45 8.86 9.33
N ILE A 6 -10.84 8.55 10.49
CA ILE A 6 -9.73 7.60 10.58
C ILE A 6 -10.21 6.17 10.30
N GLU A 7 -11.38 5.75 10.79
CA GLU A 7 -11.94 4.42 10.50
C GLU A 7 -12.24 4.25 9.01
N ILE A 8 -12.77 5.30 8.36
CA ILE A 8 -13.01 5.28 6.90
C ILE A 8 -11.69 5.19 6.15
N LEU A 9 -10.71 6.03 6.50
CA LEU A 9 -9.37 6.02 5.90
C LEU A 9 -8.71 4.64 6.04
N ALA A 10 -8.70 4.09 7.25
CA ALA A 10 -8.14 2.79 7.56
C ALA A 10 -8.85 1.69 6.77
N SER A 11 -10.19 1.72 6.67
CA SER A 11 -10.96 0.73 5.92
C SER A 11 -10.67 0.76 4.42
N VAL A 12 -10.57 1.96 3.83
CA VAL A 12 -10.24 2.13 2.41
C VAL A 12 -8.82 1.67 2.12
N LEU A 13 -7.84 2.09 2.94
CA LEU A 13 -6.44 1.68 2.79
C LEU A 13 -6.26 0.17 2.98
N PHE A 14 -6.98 -0.42 3.94
CA PHE A 14 -6.97 -1.87 4.16
C PHE A 14 -7.57 -2.62 2.96
N GLY A 15 -8.69 -2.16 2.42
CA GLY A 15 -9.27 -2.72 1.19
C GLY A 15 -8.31 -2.65 0.01
N ALA A 16 -7.62 -1.51 -0.16
CA ALA A 16 -6.60 -1.34 -1.20
C ALA A 16 -5.37 -2.24 -0.98
N ALA A 17 -4.96 -2.46 0.28
CA ALA A 17 -3.89 -3.39 0.65
C ALA A 17 -4.24 -4.84 0.28
N ILE A 18 -5.49 -5.26 0.52
CA ILE A 18 -5.97 -6.58 0.11
C ILE A 18 -5.89 -6.73 -1.41
N VAL A 19 -6.45 -5.77 -2.16
CA VAL A 19 -6.40 -5.79 -3.64
C VAL A 19 -4.96 -5.88 -4.14
N HIS A 20 -4.06 -5.06 -3.58
CA HIS A 20 -2.64 -5.10 -3.92
C HIS A 20 -2.02 -6.48 -3.64
N THR A 21 -2.24 -7.05 -2.46
CA THR A 21 -1.69 -8.36 -2.06
C THR A 21 -2.15 -9.50 -2.99
N PHE A 22 -3.36 -9.42 -3.53
CA PHE A 22 -3.82 -10.38 -4.55
C PHE A 22 -3.22 -10.08 -5.94
N CYS A 23 -3.01 -8.82 -6.31
CA CYS A 23 -2.37 -8.42 -7.56
C CYS A 23 -0.86 -8.70 -7.63
N VAL A 24 -0.19 -8.87 -6.49
CA VAL A 24 1.22 -9.29 -6.38
C VAL A 24 1.54 -10.54 -7.21
N LYS A 25 0.65 -11.54 -7.22
CA LYS A 25 0.83 -12.73 -8.06
C LYS A 25 0.84 -12.42 -9.56
N GLN A 26 0.07 -11.42 -9.99
CA GLN A 26 0.08 -10.93 -11.38
C GLN A 26 1.41 -10.23 -11.71
N PHE A 27 1.97 -9.46 -10.77
CA PHE A 27 3.26 -8.79 -10.95
C PHE A 27 4.43 -9.77 -11.12
N ALA A 28 4.43 -10.88 -10.37
CA ALA A 28 5.42 -11.96 -10.56
C ALA A 28 5.29 -12.60 -11.96
N HIS A 29 4.06 -12.76 -12.47
CA HIS A 29 3.83 -13.27 -13.82
C HIS A 29 4.30 -12.28 -14.91
N TRP A 30 4.13 -10.97 -14.69
CA TRP A 30 4.63 -9.93 -15.59
C TRP A 30 6.16 -9.75 -15.52
N ALA A 31 6.79 -10.03 -14.38
CA ALA A 31 8.24 -10.05 -14.25
C ALA A 31 8.88 -11.12 -15.15
N HIS A 32 8.24 -12.30 -15.28
CA HIS A 32 8.70 -13.36 -16.17
C HIS A 32 8.60 -13.03 -17.67
N GLN A 33 7.75 -12.08 -18.06
CA GLN A 33 7.66 -11.57 -19.44
C GLN A 33 8.64 -10.43 -19.72
N SER A 34 9.29 -9.88 -18.68
CA SER A 34 10.26 -8.80 -18.84
C SER A 34 11.68 -9.36 -19.10
N PRO A 35 12.48 -8.70 -19.95
CA PRO A 35 13.83 -9.15 -20.28
C PRO A 35 14.75 -9.13 -19.05
N LYS A 36 15.48 -10.24 -18.86
CA LYS A 36 16.37 -10.49 -17.72
C LYS A 36 17.39 -9.36 -17.56
N GLY A 37 17.37 -8.69 -16.40
CA GLY A 37 18.34 -7.63 -16.05
C GLY A 37 17.82 -6.19 -16.10
N SER A 38 16.53 -5.98 -16.36
CA SER A 38 15.92 -4.64 -16.23
C SER A 38 15.62 -4.31 -14.76
N MET A 39 15.81 -3.05 -14.37
CA MET A 39 15.43 -2.49 -13.05
C MET A 39 14.00 -2.88 -12.62
N ARG A 40 13.12 -3.10 -13.60
CA ARG A 40 11.73 -3.56 -13.43
C ARG A 40 11.60 -4.94 -12.79
N GLU A 41 12.51 -5.87 -13.07
CA GLU A 41 12.47 -7.23 -12.50
C GLU A 41 12.72 -7.19 -10.99
N HIS A 42 13.72 -6.43 -10.55
CA HIS A 42 13.98 -6.20 -9.12
C HIS A 42 12.83 -5.47 -8.42
N LEU A 43 12.27 -4.43 -9.04
CA LEU A 43 11.11 -3.71 -8.51
C LEU A 43 9.89 -4.62 -8.37
N LEU A 44 9.59 -5.44 -9.37
CA LEU A 44 8.46 -6.38 -9.35
C LEU A 44 8.67 -7.52 -8.36
N HIS A 45 9.90 -8.02 -8.23
CA HIS A 45 10.25 -9.02 -7.22
C HIS A 45 10.10 -8.47 -5.79
N PHE A 46 10.60 -7.25 -5.55
CA PHE A 46 10.48 -6.57 -4.26
C PHE A 46 9.03 -6.23 -3.92
N LEU A 47 8.24 -5.77 -4.89
CA LEU A 47 6.80 -5.58 -4.72
C LEU A 47 6.03 -6.89 -4.51
N ALA A 48 6.58 -8.02 -4.97
CA ALA A 48 5.97 -9.32 -4.79
C ALA A 48 6.26 -9.97 -3.43
N GLU A 49 7.22 -9.44 -2.69
CA GLU A 49 7.58 -9.91 -1.37
C GLU A 49 6.59 -9.41 -0.32
N THR A 50 5.96 -10.33 0.40
CA THR A 50 4.91 -9.99 1.38
C THR A 50 5.41 -9.09 2.51
N GLU A 51 6.70 -9.14 2.84
CA GLU A 51 7.34 -8.29 3.85
C GLU A 51 7.32 -6.80 3.45
N VAL A 52 7.66 -6.52 2.18
CA VAL A 52 7.66 -5.16 1.61
C VAL A 52 6.24 -4.63 1.51
N VAL A 53 5.29 -5.46 1.05
CA VAL A 53 3.89 -5.07 0.95
C VAL A 53 3.36 -4.62 2.31
N PHE A 54 3.67 -5.37 3.37
CA PHE A 54 3.24 -5.01 4.71
C PHE A 54 3.87 -3.69 5.19
N GLY A 55 5.18 -3.51 4.98
CA GLY A 55 5.89 -2.28 5.33
C GLY A 55 5.38 -1.04 4.58
N LEU A 56 5.11 -1.18 3.28
CA LEU A 56 4.58 -0.11 2.44
C LEU A 56 3.20 0.37 2.94
N TRP A 57 2.26 -0.57 3.15
CA TRP A 57 0.91 -0.22 3.60
C TRP A 57 0.89 0.31 5.04
N ALA A 58 1.77 -0.20 5.92
CA ALA A 58 1.95 0.35 7.26
C ALA A 58 2.44 1.82 7.20
N ALA A 59 3.42 2.12 6.35
CA ALA A 59 3.90 3.49 6.15
C ALA A 59 2.82 4.41 5.57
N VAL A 60 2.06 3.94 4.58
CA VAL A 60 0.95 4.71 3.98
C VAL A 60 -0.15 5.00 5.01
N LEU A 61 -0.53 4.01 5.82
CA LEU A 61 -1.51 4.20 6.89
C LEU A 61 -1.01 5.19 7.93
N PHE A 62 0.24 5.03 8.39
CA PHE A 62 0.85 5.93 9.36
C PHE A 62 0.89 7.38 8.83
N LEU A 63 1.33 7.57 7.59
CA LEU A 63 1.35 8.88 6.95
C LEU A 63 -0.06 9.46 6.82
N GLY A 64 -1.04 8.65 6.43
CA GLY A 64 -2.45 9.05 6.33
C GLY A 64 -3.01 9.50 7.68
N VAL A 65 -2.74 8.77 8.76
CA VAL A 65 -3.13 9.15 10.11
C VAL A 65 -2.46 10.46 10.52
N VAL A 66 -1.16 10.63 10.31
CA VAL A 66 -0.43 11.87 10.63
C VAL A 66 -0.97 13.08 9.86
N VAL A 67 -1.27 12.91 8.57
CA VAL A 67 -1.84 13.98 7.73
C VAL A 67 -3.24 14.34 8.19
N VAL A 68 -4.09 13.35 8.51
CA VAL A 68 -5.45 13.60 9.00
C VAL A 68 -5.40 14.27 10.38
N ASP A 69 -4.54 13.81 11.28
CA ASP A 69 -4.35 14.39 12.61
C ASP A 69 -3.86 15.84 12.53
N LYS A 70 -2.84 16.12 11.71
CA LYS A 70 -2.39 17.50 11.45
C LYS A 70 -3.44 18.37 10.79
N SER A 71 -4.25 17.82 9.88
CA SER A 71 -5.33 18.56 9.23
C SER A 71 -6.43 18.93 10.23
N ILE A 72 -6.73 18.04 11.19
CA ILE A 72 -7.67 18.31 12.29
C ILE A 72 -7.08 19.34 13.25
N GLY A 73 -5.80 19.21 13.64
CA GLY A 73 -5.12 20.16 14.52
C GLY A 73 -4.84 21.53 13.89
N ALA A 74 -4.81 21.65 12.56
CA ALA A 74 -4.68 22.93 11.85
C ALA A 74 -6.03 23.61 11.59
N ALA A 75 -7.15 22.91 11.76
CA ALA A 75 -8.51 23.41 11.54
C ALA A 75 -9.25 23.82 12.83
N THR A 76 -8.61 23.68 13.99
CA THR A 76 -9.07 24.14 15.32
C THR A 76 -8.23 25.30 15.82
#